data_AF-A0AAW7ADF6-F1
#
_entry.id   AF-A0AAW7ADF6-F1
#
_cell.length_a   1.000
_cell.length_b   1.000
_cell.length_c   1.000
_cell.angle_alpha   90.00
_cell.angle_beta   90.00
_cell.angle_gamma   90.00
#
_symmetry.space_group_name_H-M   'P 1'
#
loop_
_entity.id
_entity.type
_entity.pdbx_description
1 polymer ?
#
loop_
_entity_poly.entity_id
_entity_poly.type
_entity_poly.pdbx_seq_one_letter_code
_entity_poly.pdbx_strand_id
1 'polypeptide(L)' 'RPSVTISDAGTINEGETANFKVTLSNASESTVQVELGLNLGDTEAGDLGTLEYNTGSGWVAVPNDGVVT' A
#
# COMPACT_ATOMS: atom_id res chain seq x y z
N ARG A 1 12.93 -14.94 11.48
CA ARG A 1 13.01 -13.69 10.69
C ARG A 1 11.78 -13.65 9.80
N PRO A 2 10.83 -12.72 10.03
CA PRO A 2 9.62 -12.65 9.20
C PRO A 2 9.99 -12.29 7.77
N SER A 3 9.18 -12.76 6.83
CA SER A 3 9.26 -12.41 5.41
C SER A 3 8.06 -11.55 5.05
N VAL A 4 8.31 -10.50 4.28
CA VAL A 4 7.28 -9.63 3.72
C VAL A 4 6.99 -10.11 2.30
N THR A 5 5.72 -10.30 1.98
CA THR A 5 5.25 -10.60 0.62
C THR A 5 4.25 -9.53 0.19
N ILE A 6 4.37 -9.04 -1.03
CA ILE A 6 3.45 -8.06 -1.62
C ILE A 6 2.79 -8.72 -2.83
N SER A 7 1.46 -8.70 -2.89
CA SER A 7 0.73 -9.10 -4.10
C SER A 7 0.55 -7.91 -5.04
N ASP A 8 0.75 -8.13 -6.32
CA ASP A 8 0.47 -7.15 -7.38
C ASP A 8 -1.04 -7.00 -7.60
N ALA A 9 -1.48 -5.80 -7.96
CA ALA A 9 -2.88 -5.50 -8.27
C ALA A 9 -3.30 -5.98 -9.67
N GLY A 10 -2.34 -6.35 -10.53
CA GLY A 10 -2.58 -6.72 -11.92
C GLY A 10 -2.94 -5.52 -12.81
N THR A 11 -3.41 -5.81 -14.02
CA THR A 11 -3.97 -4.76 -14.90
C THR A 11 -5.36 -4.37 -14.40
N ILE A 12 -5.51 -3.11 -14.00
CA ILE A 12 -6.78 -2.50 -13.62
C ILE A 12 -7.20 -1.47 -14.67
N ASN A 13 -8.51 -1.24 -14.80
CA ASN A 13 -9.03 -0.17 -15.65
C ASN A 13 -8.94 1.19 -14.94
N GLU A 14 -8.83 2.26 -15.71
CA GLU A 14 -8.87 3.62 -15.18
C GLU A 14 -10.17 3.87 -14.40
N GLY A 15 -10.05 4.46 -13.21
CA GLY A 15 -11.17 4.70 -12.27
C GLY A 15 -11.47 3.55 -11.31
N GLU A 16 -10.85 2.38 -11.48
CA GLU A 16 -11.00 1.23 -10.57
C GLU A 16 -9.93 1.21 -9.47
N THR A 17 -10.22 0.54 -8.35
CA THR A 17 -9.31 0.46 -7.20
C THR A 17 -8.24 -0.63 -7.36
N ALA A 18 -6.97 -0.23 -7.39
CA ALA A 18 -5.83 -1.15 -7.27
C ALA A 18 -5.69 -1.66 -5.82
N ASN A 19 -5.65 -2.97 -5.62
CA ASN A 19 -5.47 -3.55 -4.29
C ASN A 19 -4.13 -4.29 -4.20
N PHE A 20 -3.23 -3.82 -3.33
CA PHE A 20 -1.98 -4.47 -3.01
C PHE A 20 -2.04 -5.07 -1.60
N LYS A 21 -1.78 -6.37 -1.47
CA LYS A 21 -1.81 -7.03 -0.17
C LYS A 21 -0.39 -7.26 0.34
N VAL A 22 -0.04 -6.55 1.41
CA VAL A 22 1.20 -6.78 2.16
C VAL A 22 0.92 -7.83 3.24
N THR A 23 1.66 -8.93 3.23
CA THR A 23 1.54 -10.01 4.23
C THR A 23 2.87 -10.21 4.93
N LEU A 24 2.83 -10.28 6.25
CA LEU A 24 3.96 -10.68 7.08
C LEU A 24 3.80 -12.16 7.48
N SER A 25 4.81 -12.99 7.22
CA SER A 25 4.70 -14.45 7.42
C SER A 25 4.53 -14.90 8.87
N ASN A 26 4.82 -14.04 9.85
CA ASN A 26 4.58 -14.26 11.28
C ASN A 26 4.31 -12.92 11.96
N ALA A 27 3.59 -12.93 13.08
CA ALA A 27 3.50 -11.75 13.96
C ALA A 27 4.91 -11.35 14.39
N SER A 28 5.28 -10.11 14.14
CA SER A 28 6.57 -9.57 14.59
C SER A 28 6.44 -9.14 16.05
N GLU A 29 7.40 -9.50 16.88
CA GLU A 29 7.53 -8.99 18.25
C GLU A 29 8.07 -7.55 18.29
N SER A 30 8.47 -7.01 17.13
CA SER A 30 8.96 -5.63 16.93
C SER A 30 8.09 -4.87 15.94
N THR A 31 7.96 -3.55 16.12
CA THR A 31 7.29 -2.66 15.17
C THR A 31 7.85 -2.85 13.76
N VAL A 32 6.98 -3.08 12.80
CA VAL A 32 7.33 -3.22 11.38
C VAL A 32 6.96 -1.92 10.70
N GLN A 33 7.89 -1.35 9.94
CA GLN A 33 7.60 -0.22 9.06
C GLN A 33 7.51 -0.72 7.63
N VAL A 34 6.50 -0.24 6.90
CA VAL A 34 6.31 -0.50 5.48
C VAL A 34 6.26 0.85 4.77
N GLU A 35 7.09 1.01 3.74
CA GLU A 35 7.05 2.19 2.88
C GLU A 35 6.12 1.90 1.69
N LEU A 36 5.12 2.75 1.51
CA LEU A 36 4.11 2.70 0.46
C LEU A 36 4.26 3.97 -0.39
N GLY A 37 4.55 3.78 -1.66
CA GLY A 37 4.69 4.87 -2.63
C GLY A 37 4.12 4.47 -3.98
N LEU A 38 3.70 5.48 -4.75
CA LEU A 38 3.25 5.33 -6.13
C LEU A 38 4.35 5.86 -7.07
N ASN A 39 4.64 5.10 -8.12
CA ASN A 39 5.44 5.60 -9.23
C ASN A 39 4.49 6.02 -10.35
N LEU A 40 4.42 7.32 -10.61
CA LEU A 40 3.41 7.86 -11.51
C LEU A 40 3.73 7.64 -13.00
N GLY A 41 4.99 7.42 -13.38
CA GLY A 41 5.35 7.36 -14.80
C GLY A 41 4.84 8.59 -15.57
N ASP A 42 3.98 8.37 -16.57
CA ASP A 42 3.31 9.41 -17.37
C ASP A 42 1.94 9.83 -16.81
N THR A 43 1.45 9.19 -15.74
CA THR A 43 0.16 9.50 -15.10
C THR A 43 0.27 10.78 -14.27
N GLU A 44 -0.75 11.64 -14.27
CA GLU A 44 -0.78 12.81 -13.42
C GLU A 44 -1.35 12.50 -12.03
N ALA A 45 -0.90 13.24 -11.01
CA ALA A 45 -1.40 13.05 -9.64
C ALA A 45 -2.92 13.28 -9.51
N GLY A 46 -3.53 14.03 -10.44
CA GLY A 46 -4.97 14.28 -10.48
C GLY A 46 -5.80 13.12 -11.03
N ASP A 47 -5.16 12.13 -11.68
CA ASP A 47 -5.84 10.93 -12.19
C ASP A 47 -6.04 9.89 -11.08
N LEU A 48 -5.31 10.04 -9.98
CA LEU A 48 -5.27 9.09 -8.87
C LEU A 48 -6.18 9.57 -7.72
N GLY A 49 -6.85 8.61 -7.09
CA GLY A 49 -7.49 8.83 -5.80
C GLY A 49 -6.48 8.92 -4.66
N THR A 50 -6.97 9.09 -3.43
CA THR A 50 -6.14 9.04 -2.23
C THR A 50 -5.48 7.67 -2.10
N LEU A 51 -4.16 7.64 -1.88
CA LEU A 51 -3.47 6.41 -1.52
C LEU A 51 -3.82 6.06 -0.07
N GLU A 52 -4.43 4.89 0.14
CA GLU A 52 -4.90 4.44 1.44
C GLU A 52 -4.35 3.03 1.77
N TYR A 53 -4.20 2.74 3.06
CA TYR A 53 -3.81 1.43 3.57
C TYR A 53 -4.82 0.93 4.62
N ASN A 54 -5.03 -0.39 4.64
CA ASN A 54 -6.01 -1.00 5.53
C ASN A 54 -5.36 -1.52 6.82
N THR A 55 -5.89 -1.12 7.97
CA THR A 55 -5.38 -1.49 9.31
C THR A 55 -6.14 -2.66 9.95
N GLY A 56 -7.05 -3.31 9.21
CA GLY A 56 -8.03 -4.27 9.74
C GLY A 56 -9.23 -3.62 10.41
N SER A 57 -9.17 -2.32 10.73
CA SER A 57 -10.27 -1.52 11.31
C SER A 57 -10.84 -0.49 10.34
N GLY A 58 -10.25 -0.36 9.16
CA GLY A 58 -10.63 0.63 8.15
C GLY A 58 -9.46 1.03 7.26
N TRP A 59 -9.77 1.88 6.29
CA TRP A 59 -8.80 2.50 5.40
C TRP A 59 -8.33 3.83 5.98
N VAL A 60 -7.03 4.09 5.90
CA VAL A 60 -6.38 5.32 6.37
C VAL A 60 -5.50 5.82 5.24
N ALA A 61 -5.45 7.13 5.02
CA ALA A 61 -4.54 7.73 4.04
C ALA A 61 -3.07 7.42 4.39
N VAL A 62 -2.28 7.06 3.38
CA VAL A 62 -0.84 6.89 3.54
C VAL A 62 -0.21 8.25 3.89
N PRO A 63 0.65 8.32 4.92
CA PRO A 63 1.32 9.57 5.28
C PRO A 63 2.20 10.10 4.15
N ASN A 64 2.52 11.41 4.17
CA ASN A 64 3.33 12.05 3.13
C ASN A 64 4.76 11.48 3.01
N ASP A 65 5.29 10.87 4.07
CA ASP A 65 6.59 10.19 4.05
C ASP A 65 6.51 8.76 3.51
N GLY A 66 5.30 8.27 3.18
CA GLY A 66 5.05 6.93 2.69
C GLY A 66 5.17 5.84 3.75
N VAL A 67 5.54 6.16 5.01
CA VAL A 67 5.85 5.15 6.02
C VAL A 67 4.63 4.85 6.87
N VAL A 68 4.23 3.58 6.90
CA VAL A 68 3.16 3.07 7.76
C VAL A 68 3.70 2.04 8.76
N THR A 69 3.04 1.94 9.91
CA THR A 69 3.37 1.02 11.02
C THR A 69 2.19 0.14 11.40
#